data_AF-A0A3M0ID25-F1
#
_entry.id   AF-A0A3M0ID25-F1
#
_cell.length_a   1.000
_cell.length_b   1.000
_cell.length_c   1.000
_cell.angle_alpha   90.00
_cell.angle_beta   90.00
_cell.angle_gamma   90.00
#
_symmetry.space_group_name_H-M   'P 1'
#
loop_
_entity.id
_entity.type
_entity.pdbx_description
1 polymer ?
#
loop_
_entity_poly.entity_id
_entity_poly.type
_entity_poly.pdbx_seq_one_letter_code
_entity_poly.pdbx_strand_id
1 'polypeptide(L)'
;MAKGNRSESSTAGSNSRDVVLDAARTLITSRGYDGMSISDLCAQSGLPPSSIYYHFGNKLGVLAALLERTFHDLHTLFPNPSSFDELAPLERFERWVTGACNALDQRPDYLRLLLAISVGPHKDTETVRNTVRRIRDYAHASWVEALTPIFAPDGGEDDKAFVDQLAVLGRAITDGLSVTNSFDGMSYSAHITPFVALVRSHAEQRGRGSARDS
;
A
#
# COMPACT_ATOMS: atom_id res chain seq x y z
N MET A 1 -15.50 48.24 0.64
CA MET A 1 -14.11 47.73 0.63
C MET A 1 -14.12 46.25 1.01
N ALA A 2 -13.25 45.48 0.37
CA ALA A 2 -13.37 44.05 0.04
C ALA A 2 -13.38 43.05 1.22
N LYS A 3 -14.28 42.05 1.15
CA LYS A 3 -14.20 40.77 1.87
C LYS A 3 -14.84 39.69 1.00
N GLY A 4 -14.03 38.92 0.29
CA GLY A 4 -14.48 37.79 -0.53
C GLY A 4 -13.46 37.45 -1.61
N ASN A 5 -12.56 36.50 -1.34
CA ASN A 5 -11.85 35.74 -2.39
C ASN A 5 -10.94 34.61 -1.88
N ARG A 6 -10.84 34.35 -0.57
CA ARG A 6 -9.86 33.37 -0.04
C ARG A 6 -10.36 31.91 0.02
N SER A 7 -11.67 31.66 -0.10
CA SER A 7 -12.23 30.31 0.00
C SER A 7 -12.52 29.64 -1.35
N GLU A 8 -12.66 30.38 -2.45
CA GLU A 8 -12.90 29.80 -3.79
C GLU A 8 -11.59 29.41 -4.50
N SER A 9 -10.50 30.13 -4.24
CA SER A 9 -9.18 29.83 -4.81
C SER A 9 -8.55 28.55 -4.22
N SER A 10 -8.87 28.20 -2.98
CA SER A 10 -8.35 26.99 -2.32
C SER A 10 -8.97 25.70 -2.88
N THR A 11 -10.27 25.72 -3.19
CA THR A 11 -11.00 24.55 -3.73
C THR A 11 -10.66 24.30 -5.19
N ALA A 12 -10.56 25.36 -6.01
CA ALA A 12 -10.13 25.24 -7.41
C ALA A 12 -8.66 24.76 -7.53
N GLY A 13 -7.78 25.22 -6.64
CA GLY A 13 -6.40 24.77 -6.56
C GLY A 13 -6.24 23.31 -6.08
N SER A 14 -7.09 22.87 -5.15
CA SER A 14 -7.14 21.46 -4.71
C SER A 14 -7.55 20.54 -5.85
N ASN A 15 -8.61 20.89 -6.58
CA ASN A 15 -9.09 20.11 -7.72
C ASN A 15 -8.02 19.99 -8.83
N SER A 16 -7.33 21.10 -9.14
CA SER A 16 -6.24 21.09 -10.14
C SER A 16 -5.08 20.18 -9.74
N ARG A 17 -4.72 20.15 -8.45
CA ARG A 17 -3.67 19.26 -7.92
C ARG A 17 -4.06 17.79 -8.11
N ASP A 18 -5.29 17.42 -7.72
CA ASP A 18 -5.75 16.03 -7.77
C ASP A 18 -5.84 15.51 -9.22
N VAL A 19 -6.32 16.34 -10.15
CA VAL A 19 -6.37 16.01 -11.58
C VAL A 19 -4.98 15.70 -12.14
N VAL A 20 -3.95 16.45 -11.76
CA VAL A 20 -2.56 16.15 -12.17
C VAL A 20 -2.07 14.84 -11.54
N LEU A 21 -2.40 14.57 -10.28
CA LEU A 21 -1.99 13.34 -9.61
C LEU A 21 -2.69 12.10 -10.19
N ASP A 22 -3.93 12.21 -10.66
CA ASP A 22 -4.63 11.12 -11.36
C ASP A 22 -4.05 10.87 -12.75
N ALA A 23 -3.72 11.93 -13.47
CA ALA A 23 -2.97 11.84 -14.73
C ALA A 23 -1.61 11.15 -14.52
N ALA A 24 -0.86 11.56 -13.49
CA ALA A 24 0.44 10.99 -13.15
C ALA A 24 0.33 9.50 -12.80
N ARG A 25 -0.64 9.12 -11.97
CA ARG A 25 -0.93 7.72 -11.61
C ARG A 25 -1.10 6.88 -12.88
N THR A 26 -2.01 7.31 -13.76
CA THR A 26 -2.31 6.61 -15.02
C THR A 26 -1.08 6.45 -15.91
N LEU A 27 -0.29 7.51 -16.09
CA LEU A 27 0.92 7.49 -16.92
C LEU A 27 2.00 6.58 -16.32
N ILE A 28 2.25 6.67 -15.01
CA ILE A 28 3.28 5.87 -14.35
C ILE A 28 2.91 4.39 -14.36
N THR A 29 1.66 4.03 -14.09
CA THR A 29 1.25 2.62 -14.06
C THR A 29 1.22 1.98 -15.45
N SER A 30 1.13 2.78 -16.52
CA SER A 30 1.10 2.28 -17.91
C SER A 30 2.45 2.30 -18.60
N ARG A 31 3.31 3.28 -18.32
CA ARG A 31 4.58 3.51 -19.06
C ARG A 31 5.81 3.60 -18.16
N GLY A 32 5.63 3.42 -16.85
CA GLY A 32 6.67 3.69 -15.85
C GLY A 32 6.90 5.18 -15.63
N TYR A 33 7.69 5.51 -14.61
CA TYR A 33 8.03 6.91 -14.32
C TYR A 33 8.81 7.57 -15.46
N ASP A 34 9.78 6.88 -16.05
CA ASP A 34 10.63 7.46 -17.10
C ASP A 34 9.83 7.80 -18.37
N GLY A 35 8.80 7.01 -18.69
CA GLY A 35 7.87 7.24 -19.80
C GLY A 35 6.85 8.36 -19.59
N MET A 36 6.85 9.05 -18.44
CA MET A 36 6.02 10.23 -18.16
C MET A 36 6.80 11.52 -18.42
N SER A 37 6.21 12.51 -19.08
CA SER A 37 6.75 13.87 -19.18
C SER A 37 5.78 14.92 -18.64
N ILE A 38 6.28 16.15 -18.43
CA ILE A 38 5.39 17.30 -18.13
C ILE A 38 4.39 17.53 -19.27
N SER A 39 4.80 17.31 -20.52
CA SER A 39 3.92 17.44 -21.68
C SER A 39 2.79 16.40 -21.66
N ASP A 40 3.10 15.15 -21.31
CA ASP A 40 2.09 14.09 -21.17
C ASP A 40 1.12 14.42 -20.03
N LEU A 41 1.64 14.94 -18.91
CA LEU A 41 0.80 15.39 -17.80
C LEU A 41 -0.15 16.51 -18.22
N CYS A 42 0.32 17.52 -18.98
CA CYS A 42 -0.55 18.55 -19.52
C CYS A 42 -1.63 17.97 -20.44
N ALA A 43 -1.24 17.08 -21.35
CA ALA A 43 -2.15 16.45 -22.31
C ALA A 43 -3.23 15.62 -21.60
N GLN A 44 -2.85 14.87 -20.55
CA GLN A 44 -3.76 14.00 -19.81
C GLN A 44 -4.63 14.77 -18.79
N SER A 45 -4.09 15.82 -18.16
CA SER A 45 -4.81 16.61 -17.14
C SER A 45 -5.62 17.78 -17.71
N GLY A 46 -5.34 18.21 -18.94
CA GLY A 46 -5.90 19.42 -19.54
C GLY A 46 -5.38 20.72 -18.91
N LEU A 47 -4.40 20.66 -18.02
CA LEU A 47 -3.84 21.82 -17.33
C LEU A 47 -2.57 22.33 -18.01
N PRO A 48 -2.32 23.66 -17.99
CA PRO A 48 -1.11 24.22 -18.59
C PRO A 48 0.14 23.85 -17.76
N PRO A 49 1.34 23.86 -18.39
CA PRO A 49 2.59 23.56 -17.69
C PRO A 49 2.82 24.44 -16.44
N SER A 50 2.40 25.72 -16.49
CA SER A 50 2.51 26.65 -15.36
C SER A 50 1.81 26.14 -14.11
N SER A 51 0.65 25.48 -14.23
CA SER A 51 -0.07 24.88 -13.10
C SER A 51 0.71 23.70 -12.51
N ILE A 52 1.31 22.85 -13.34
CA ILE A 52 2.12 21.71 -12.87
C ILE A 52 3.37 22.22 -12.15
N TYR A 53 4.10 23.17 -12.73
CA TYR A 53 5.27 23.78 -12.11
C TYR A 53 4.91 24.50 -10.80
N TYR A 54 3.78 25.20 -10.76
CA TYR A 54 3.29 25.85 -9.54
C TYR A 54 3.00 24.86 -8.41
N HIS A 55 2.33 23.74 -8.68
CA HIS A 55 1.92 22.78 -7.65
C HIS A 55 3.00 21.80 -7.22
N PHE A 56 3.93 21.47 -8.13
CA PHE A 56 4.83 20.34 -7.94
C PHE A 56 6.30 20.68 -8.19
N GLY A 57 6.61 21.82 -8.80
CA GLY A 57 7.97 22.28 -9.11
C GLY A 57 8.64 21.51 -10.24
N ASN A 58 8.56 20.18 -10.28
CA ASN A 58 9.11 19.35 -11.35
C ASN A 58 8.43 17.96 -11.40
N LYS A 59 8.80 17.15 -12.39
CA LYS A 59 8.31 15.77 -12.59
C LYS A 59 8.49 14.89 -11.34
N LEU A 60 9.61 15.04 -10.62
CA LEU A 60 9.89 14.28 -9.41
C LEU A 60 9.00 14.74 -8.23
N GLY A 61 8.68 16.03 -8.15
CA GLY A 61 7.74 16.57 -7.19
C GLY A 61 6.30 16.08 -7.43
N VAL A 62 5.92 15.84 -8.69
CA VAL A 62 4.64 15.16 -9.01
C VAL A 62 4.65 13.73 -8.46
N LEU A 63 5.75 12.99 -8.66
CA LEU A 63 5.88 11.63 -8.12
C LEU A 63 5.82 11.61 -6.58
N ALA A 64 6.56 12.49 -5.93
CA ALA A 64 6.56 12.60 -4.46
C ALA A 64 5.17 12.92 -3.92
N ALA A 65 4.47 13.86 -4.55
CA ALA A 65 3.09 14.22 -4.19
C ALA A 65 2.10 13.07 -4.43
N LEU A 66 2.26 12.32 -5.52
CA LEU A 66 1.44 11.14 -5.81
C LEU A 66 1.64 10.05 -4.77
N LEU A 67 2.90 9.78 -4.38
CA LEU A 67 3.23 8.82 -3.33
C LEU A 67 2.67 9.22 -1.98
N GLU A 68 2.74 10.51 -1.62
CA GLU A 68 2.18 11.00 -0.36
C GLU A 68 0.66 10.87 -0.34
N ARG A 69 -0.02 11.23 -1.43
CA ARG A 69 -1.47 10.98 -1.57
C ARG A 69 -1.80 9.50 -1.43
N THR A 70 -1.00 8.65 -2.07
CA THR A 70 -1.16 7.19 -2.01
C THR A 70 -0.98 6.66 -0.59
N PHE A 71 -0.04 7.19 0.19
CA PHE A 71 0.11 6.85 1.60
C PHE A 71 -1.08 7.32 2.44
N HIS A 72 -1.66 8.49 2.15
CA HIS A 72 -2.86 8.96 2.84
C HIS A 72 -4.07 8.05 2.55
N ASP A 73 -4.23 7.64 1.30
CA ASP A 73 -5.33 6.76 0.86
C ASP A 73 -5.25 5.36 1.48
N LEU A 74 -4.07 4.91 1.93
CA LEU A 74 -3.88 3.57 2.54
C LEU A 74 -4.84 3.29 3.68
N HIS A 75 -4.94 4.22 4.62
CA HIS A 75 -5.72 4.03 5.84
C HIS A 75 -7.22 3.93 5.55
N THR A 76 -7.67 4.49 4.43
CA THR A 76 -9.05 4.44 3.98
C THR A 76 -9.32 3.18 3.16
N LEU A 77 -8.34 2.76 2.36
CA LEU A 77 -8.48 1.65 1.42
C LEU A 77 -8.31 0.27 2.09
N PHE A 78 -7.36 0.16 3.02
CA PHE A 78 -7.05 -1.11 3.68
C PHE A 78 -7.68 -1.19 5.07
N PRO A 79 -8.31 -2.31 5.42
CA PRO A 79 -8.81 -2.50 6.78
C PRO A 79 -7.63 -2.58 7.75
N ASN A 80 -7.81 -1.99 8.93
CA ASN A 80 -6.86 -2.16 10.03
C ASN A 80 -7.09 -3.53 10.69
N PRO A 81 -6.05 -4.29 11.08
CA PRO A 81 -6.25 -5.55 11.80
C PRO A 81 -7.10 -5.42 13.07
N SER A 82 -6.97 -4.31 13.81
CA SER A 82 -7.79 -4.01 15.00
C SER A 82 -9.28 -3.78 14.72
N SER A 83 -9.68 -3.58 13.46
CA SER A 83 -11.11 -3.52 13.08
C SER A 83 -11.88 -4.83 13.30
N PHE A 84 -11.18 -5.91 13.66
CA PHE A 84 -11.72 -7.24 13.86
C PHE A 84 -11.34 -7.84 15.24
N ASP A 85 -11.03 -7.00 16.23
CA ASP A 85 -10.59 -7.42 17.56
C ASP A 85 -11.63 -8.22 18.36
N GLU A 86 -12.91 -8.18 17.94
CA GLU A 86 -13.98 -8.99 18.50
C GLU A 86 -13.92 -10.47 18.10
N LEU A 87 -13.14 -10.80 17.07
CA LEU A 87 -13.01 -12.17 16.56
C LEU A 87 -11.85 -12.91 17.23
N ALA A 88 -11.91 -14.24 17.21
CA ALA A 88 -10.78 -15.07 17.65
C ALA A 88 -9.52 -14.78 16.80
N PRO A 89 -8.29 -14.86 17.35
CA PRO A 89 -7.06 -14.46 16.67
C PRO A 89 -6.91 -14.93 15.22
N LEU A 90 -7.18 -16.22 14.96
CA LEU A 90 -7.07 -16.78 13.64
C LEU A 90 -8.16 -16.29 12.68
N GLU A 91 -9.40 -16.13 13.16
CA GLU A 91 -10.50 -15.59 12.36
C GLU A 91 -10.29 -14.11 12.05
N ARG A 92 -9.79 -13.34 13.03
CA ARG A 92 -9.35 -11.94 12.86
C ARG A 92 -8.33 -11.82 11.73
N PHE A 93 -7.28 -12.64 11.75
CA PHE A 93 -6.27 -12.65 10.69
C PHE A 93 -6.85 -12.98 9.31
N GLU A 94 -7.71 -13.99 9.23
CA GLU A 94 -8.38 -14.39 7.99
C GLU A 94 -9.26 -13.27 7.43
N ARG A 95 -10.10 -12.64 8.26
CA ARG A 95 -10.94 -11.51 7.85
C ARG A 95 -10.11 -10.32 7.37
N TRP A 96 -9.06 -9.99 8.12
CA TRP A 96 -8.17 -8.90 7.76
C TRP A 96 -7.45 -9.14 6.43
N VAL A 97 -6.82 -10.31 6.25
CA VAL A 97 -6.03 -10.58 5.04
C VAL A 97 -6.94 -10.70 3.80
N THR A 98 -8.14 -11.28 3.94
CA THR A 98 -9.14 -11.28 2.87
C THR A 98 -9.60 -9.86 2.54
N GLY A 99 -9.88 -9.02 3.54
CA GLY A 99 -10.25 -7.62 3.33
C GLY A 99 -9.14 -6.82 2.63
N ALA A 100 -7.88 -7.01 3.04
CA ALA A 100 -6.73 -6.38 2.40
C ALA A 100 -6.55 -6.84 0.94
N CYS A 101 -6.70 -8.13 0.65
CA CYS A 101 -6.66 -8.65 -0.71
C CYS A 101 -7.81 -8.12 -1.58
N ASN A 102 -9.03 -8.03 -1.04
CA ASN A 102 -10.17 -7.45 -1.75
C ASN A 102 -9.94 -5.97 -2.10
N ALA A 103 -9.32 -5.21 -1.19
CA ALA A 103 -8.95 -3.82 -1.46
C ALA A 103 -7.94 -3.70 -2.61
N LEU A 104 -6.98 -4.64 -2.68
CA LEU A 104 -6.03 -4.74 -3.80
C LEU A 104 -6.70 -5.14 -5.11
N ASP A 105 -7.70 -6.01 -5.08
CA ASP A 105 -8.48 -6.38 -6.27
C ASP A 105 -9.27 -5.18 -6.81
N GLN A 106 -9.77 -4.31 -5.94
CA GLN A 106 -10.47 -3.08 -6.34
C GLN A 106 -9.50 -1.98 -6.81
N ARG A 107 -8.26 -1.98 -6.33
CA ARG A 107 -7.23 -0.97 -6.64
C ARG A 107 -5.88 -1.61 -6.97
N PRO A 108 -5.77 -2.39 -8.07
CA PRO A 108 -4.56 -3.12 -8.41
C PRO A 108 -3.41 -2.19 -8.81
N ASP A 109 -3.71 -0.95 -9.18
CA ASP A 109 -2.74 0.10 -9.47
C ASP A 109 -1.90 0.49 -8.25
N TYR A 110 -2.39 0.22 -7.04
CA TYR A 110 -1.76 0.58 -5.78
C TYR A 110 -0.37 -0.05 -5.62
N LEU A 111 -0.29 -1.40 -5.66
CA LEU A 111 0.99 -2.11 -5.57
C LEU A 111 1.82 -1.96 -6.84
N ARG A 112 1.19 -1.85 -8.02
CA ARG A 112 1.91 -1.61 -9.28
C ARG A 112 2.70 -0.31 -9.25
N LEU A 113 2.12 0.78 -8.74
CA LEU A 113 2.81 2.05 -8.57
C LEU A 113 4.02 1.90 -7.64
N LEU A 114 3.85 1.25 -6.49
CA LEU A 114 4.93 1.03 -5.52
C LEU A 114 6.07 0.19 -6.10
N LEU A 115 5.72 -0.88 -6.82
CA LEU A 115 6.70 -1.76 -7.46
C LEU A 115 7.45 -1.03 -8.58
N ALA A 116 6.74 -0.33 -9.48
CA ALA A 116 7.33 0.43 -10.57
C ALA A 116 8.38 1.43 -10.09
N ILE A 117 8.15 2.04 -8.93
CA ILE A 117 9.07 2.99 -8.30
C ILE A 117 10.21 2.28 -7.58
N SER A 118 9.96 1.11 -6.98
CA SER A 118 10.95 0.36 -6.19
C SER A 118 12.08 -0.25 -7.02
N VAL A 119 11.88 -0.45 -8.33
CA VAL A 119 12.88 -1.02 -9.25
C VAL A 119 13.49 -0.01 -10.22
N GLY A 120 12.95 1.22 -10.30
CA GLY A 120 13.38 2.25 -11.24
C GLY A 120 14.66 2.99 -10.82
N PRO A 121 15.27 3.77 -11.73
CA PRO A 121 16.52 4.51 -11.48
C PRO A 121 16.39 5.57 -10.37
N HIS A 122 15.17 5.99 -10.06
CA HIS A 122 14.88 7.02 -9.05
C HIS A 122 14.53 6.46 -7.67
N LYS A 123 14.55 5.13 -7.47
CA LYS A 123 14.25 4.49 -6.18
C LYS A 123 15.09 5.03 -5.03
N ASP A 124 16.29 5.51 -5.34
CA ASP A 124 17.27 5.97 -4.37
C ASP A 124 17.13 7.46 -4.01
N THR A 125 16.28 8.20 -4.72
CA THR A 125 15.94 9.59 -4.39
C THR A 125 15.39 9.65 -2.97
N GLU A 126 15.93 10.51 -2.11
CA GLU A 126 15.59 10.57 -0.69
C GLU A 126 14.08 10.68 -0.43
N THR A 127 13.39 11.62 -1.09
CA THR A 127 11.95 11.82 -0.92
C THR A 127 11.15 10.57 -1.29
N VAL A 128 11.47 9.95 -2.42
CA VAL A 128 10.82 8.72 -2.90
C VAL A 128 11.07 7.57 -1.93
N ARG A 129 12.33 7.38 -1.54
CA ARG A 129 12.76 6.35 -0.58
C ARG A 129 12.02 6.48 0.75
N ASN A 130 11.91 7.69 1.27
CA ASN A 130 11.25 7.95 2.56
C ASN A 130 9.76 7.63 2.51
N THR A 131 9.04 8.04 1.47
CA THR A 131 7.61 7.73 1.35
C THR A 131 7.36 6.24 1.08
N VAL A 132 8.16 5.60 0.22
CA VAL A 132 8.05 4.14 -0.02
C VAL A 132 8.36 3.36 1.26
N ARG A 133 9.36 3.76 2.05
CA ARG A 133 9.66 3.16 3.35
C ARG A 133 8.46 3.27 4.29
N ARG A 134 7.86 4.46 4.46
CA ARG A 134 6.66 4.66 5.28
C ARG A 134 5.51 3.73 4.88
N ILE A 135 5.26 3.59 3.57
CA ILE A 135 4.22 2.68 3.05
C ILE A 135 4.54 1.22 3.41
N ARG A 136 5.80 0.79 3.25
CA ARG A 136 6.23 -0.58 3.56
C ARG A 136 6.22 -0.86 5.06
N ASP A 137 6.61 0.11 5.88
CA ASP A 137 6.61 0.02 7.34
C ASP A 137 5.18 -0.10 7.86
N TYR A 138 4.24 0.68 7.31
CA TYR A 138 2.82 0.54 7.61
C TYR A 138 2.30 -0.86 7.28
N ALA A 139 2.54 -1.33 6.05
CA ALA A 139 2.11 -2.66 5.64
C ALA A 139 2.71 -3.76 6.53
N HIS A 140 4.00 -3.65 6.86
CA HIS A 140 4.68 -4.59 7.75
C HIS A 140 4.08 -4.58 9.16
N ALA A 141 3.83 -3.39 9.72
CA ALA A 141 3.20 -3.25 11.03
C ALA A 141 1.81 -3.89 11.05
N SER A 142 0.99 -3.75 10.00
CA SER A 142 -0.31 -4.42 9.91
C SER A 142 -0.19 -5.94 9.89
N TRP A 143 0.81 -6.50 9.20
CA TRP A 143 1.08 -7.94 9.24
C TRP A 143 1.49 -8.41 10.64
N VAL A 144 2.41 -7.70 11.30
CA VAL A 144 2.85 -8.01 12.66
C VAL A 144 1.68 -7.94 13.63
N GLU A 145 0.86 -6.89 13.55
CA GLU A 145 -0.32 -6.69 14.38
C GLU A 145 -1.35 -7.83 14.20
N ALA A 146 -1.57 -8.29 12.97
CA ALA A 146 -2.51 -9.37 12.68
C ALA A 146 -1.99 -10.76 13.13
N LEU A 147 -0.67 -10.98 13.10
CA LEU A 147 -0.05 -12.27 13.41
C LEU A 147 0.32 -12.43 14.90
N THR A 148 0.58 -11.32 15.60
CA THR A 148 1.01 -11.33 17.01
C THR A 148 0.04 -12.08 17.93
N PRO A 149 -1.29 -11.88 17.86
CA PRO A 149 -2.23 -12.60 18.73
C PRO A 149 -2.26 -14.12 18.50
N ILE A 150 -1.77 -14.60 17.35
CA ILE A 150 -1.73 -16.02 16.99
C ILE A 150 -0.45 -16.67 17.49
N PHE A 151 0.69 -16.02 17.23
CA PHE A 151 2.01 -16.64 17.39
C PHE A 151 2.85 -16.10 18.54
N ALA A 152 2.53 -14.91 19.06
CA ALA A 152 3.23 -14.27 20.16
C ALA A 152 2.28 -13.64 21.20
N PRO A 153 1.22 -14.34 21.66
CA PRO A 153 0.22 -13.76 22.56
C PRO A 153 0.82 -13.27 23.89
N ASP A 154 1.84 -13.97 24.40
CA ASP A 154 2.53 -13.64 25.65
C ASP A 154 3.79 -12.78 25.43
N GLY A 155 4.13 -12.47 24.18
CA GLY A 155 5.19 -11.53 23.83
C GLY A 155 6.63 -12.03 24.03
N GLY A 156 6.88 -13.34 23.98
CA GLY A 156 8.22 -13.92 23.99
C GLY A 156 9.10 -13.43 22.82
N GLU A 157 10.41 -13.26 23.05
CA GLU A 157 11.32 -12.72 22.04
C GLU A 157 11.43 -13.61 20.78
N ASP A 158 11.53 -14.92 20.97
CA ASP A 158 11.60 -15.89 19.85
C ASP A 158 10.31 -15.88 19.02
N ASP A 159 9.16 -15.76 19.66
CA ASP A 159 7.86 -15.70 19.00
C ASP A 159 7.65 -14.38 18.25
N LYS A 160 8.11 -13.26 18.81
CA LYS A 160 8.14 -11.96 18.11
C LYS A 160 9.04 -12.01 16.88
N ALA A 161 10.23 -12.58 17.00
CA ALA A 161 11.14 -12.76 15.86
C ALA A 161 10.50 -13.64 14.77
N PHE A 162 9.76 -14.68 15.16
CA PHE A 162 9.01 -15.52 14.24
C PHE A 162 7.86 -14.75 13.55
N VAL A 163 7.10 -13.93 14.30
CA VAL A 163 6.07 -13.05 13.74
C VAL A 163 6.65 -12.08 12.71
N ASP A 164 7.79 -11.45 13.01
CA ASP A 164 8.45 -10.53 12.08
C ASP A 164 8.85 -11.22 10.78
N GLN A 165 9.39 -12.45 10.86
CA GLN A 165 9.72 -13.24 9.68
C GLN A 165 8.48 -13.60 8.85
N LEU A 166 7.40 -14.02 9.50
CA LEU A 166 6.13 -14.29 8.82
C LEU A 166 5.53 -13.02 8.18
N ALA A 167 5.64 -11.87 8.84
CA ALA A 167 5.18 -10.59 8.29
C ALA A 167 5.98 -10.18 7.05
N VAL A 168 7.29 -10.45 7.02
CA VAL A 168 8.12 -10.27 5.81
C VAL A 168 7.64 -11.18 4.67
N LEU A 169 7.37 -12.45 4.96
CA LEU A 169 6.88 -13.42 3.96
C LEU A 169 5.49 -13.06 3.43
N GLY A 170 4.55 -12.70 4.31
CA GLY A 170 3.20 -12.27 3.91
C GLY A 170 3.24 -11.08 2.95
N ARG A 171 4.07 -10.08 3.26
CA ARG A 171 4.28 -8.92 2.39
C ARG A 171 4.95 -9.30 1.06
N ALA A 172 5.93 -10.20 1.08
CA ALA A 172 6.58 -10.69 -0.14
C ALA A 172 5.60 -11.44 -1.06
N ILE A 173 4.67 -12.20 -0.49
CA ILE A 173 3.60 -12.86 -1.26
C ILE A 173 2.71 -11.82 -1.92
N THR A 174 2.27 -10.77 -1.21
CA THR A 174 1.45 -9.71 -1.81
C THR A 174 2.19 -8.94 -2.90
N ASP A 175 3.48 -8.65 -2.70
CA ASP A 175 4.33 -8.01 -3.72
C ASP A 175 4.44 -8.90 -4.97
N GLY A 176 4.68 -10.20 -4.77
CA GLY A 176 4.79 -11.19 -5.86
C GLY A 176 3.48 -11.37 -6.64
N LEU A 177 2.35 -11.47 -5.93
CA LEU A 177 1.02 -11.52 -6.55
C LEU A 177 0.74 -10.28 -7.38
N SER A 178 1.23 -9.10 -6.97
CA SER A 178 1.09 -7.89 -7.78
C SER A 178 1.86 -7.95 -9.10
N VAL A 179 3.05 -8.57 -9.10
CA VAL A 179 3.83 -8.77 -10.32
C VAL A 179 3.12 -9.79 -11.22
N THR A 180 2.72 -10.95 -10.69
CA THR A 180 2.00 -11.97 -11.46
C THR A 180 0.69 -11.43 -12.04
N ASN A 181 -0.10 -10.70 -11.25
CA ASN A 181 -1.34 -10.06 -11.70
C ASN A 181 -1.10 -9.01 -12.81
N SER A 182 0.10 -8.45 -12.94
CA SER A 182 0.40 -7.54 -14.07
C SER A 182 0.44 -8.24 -15.43
N PHE A 183 0.61 -9.57 -15.45
CA PHE A 183 0.62 -10.40 -16.66
C PHE A 183 -0.66 -11.20 -16.84
N ASP A 184 -1.17 -11.76 -15.74
CA ASP A 184 -2.19 -12.82 -15.80
C ASP A 184 -3.62 -12.34 -15.47
N GLY A 185 -3.78 -11.10 -14.99
CA GLY A 185 -5.10 -10.55 -14.61
C GLY A 185 -5.75 -11.28 -13.42
N MET A 186 -4.93 -11.85 -12.54
CA MET A 186 -5.32 -12.69 -11.41
C MET A 186 -5.86 -11.89 -10.22
N SER A 187 -6.70 -12.49 -9.39
CA SER A 187 -7.20 -11.84 -8.16
C SER A 187 -6.31 -12.16 -6.96
N TYR A 188 -5.95 -11.15 -6.17
CA TYR A 188 -5.24 -11.34 -4.90
C TYR A 188 -6.08 -12.19 -3.93
N SER A 189 -7.39 -11.95 -3.85
CA SER A 189 -8.27 -12.69 -2.95
C SER A 189 -8.40 -14.17 -3.34
N ALA A 190 -8.27 -14.51 -4.63
CA ALA A 190 -8.31 -15.89 -5.10
C ALA A 190 -7.07 -16.72 -4.69
N HIS A 191 -5.94 -16.07 -4.39
CA HIS A 191 -4.66 -16.73 -4.11
C HIS A 191 -4.22 -16.70 -2.65
N ILE A 192 -4.95 -16.00 -1.78
CA ILE A 192 -4.58 -15.91 -0.36
C ILE A 192 -5.01 -17.14 0.45
N THR A 193 -6.03 -17.89 -0.01
CA THR A 193 -6.59 -19.04 0.72
C THR A 193 -5.56 -20.11 1.10
N PRO A 194 -4.66 -20.57 0.21
CA PRO A 194 -3.63 -21.55 0.58
C PRO A 194 -2.68 -21.01 1.65
N PHE A 195 -2.35 -19.73 1.60
CA PHE A 195 -1.49 -19.09 2.61
C PHE A 195 -2.19 -19.02 3.98
N VAL A 196 -3.48 -18.65 4.02
CA VAL A 196 -4.28 -18.70 5.27
C VAL A 196 -4.32 -20.12 5.84
N ALA A 197 -4.50 -21.13 4.99
CA ALA A 197 -4.50 -22.53 5.42
C ALA A 197 -3.15 -22.96 6.03
N LEU A 198 -2.03 -22.50 5.47
CA LEU A 198 -0.69 -22.73 6.04
C LEU A 198 -0.53 -22.07 7.41
N VAL A 199 -0.95 -20.81 7.55
CA VAL A 199 -0.91 -20.10 8.84
C VAL A 199 -1.75 -20.82 9.89
N ARG A 200 -2.97 -21.24 9.53
CA ARG A 200 -3.86 -22.03 10.39
C ARG A 200 -3.20 -23.34 10.84
N SER A 201 -2.69 -24.12 9.90
CA SER A 201 -2.06 -25.41 10.21
C SER A 201 -0.89 -25.26 11.17
N HIS A 202 -0.06 -24.23 10.97
CA HIS A 202 1.07 -23.95 11.85
C HIS A 202 0.65 -23.51 13.25
N ALA A 203 -0.38 -22.67 13.34
CA ALA A 203 -0.95 -22.24 14.63
C ALA A 203 -1.49 -23.44 15.44
N GLU A 204 -2.22 -24.34 14.79
CA GLU A 204 -2.74 -25.56 15.42
C GLU A 204 -1.63 -26.49 15.91
N GLN A 205 -0.52 -26.62 15.15
CA GLN A 205 0.62 -27.45 15.54
C GLN A 205 1.36 -26.90 16.77
N ARG A 206 1.60 -25.58 16.83
CA ARG A 206 2.25 -24.94 17.99
C ARG A 206 1.37 -25.03 19.25
N GLY A 207 0.06 -24.84 19.12
CA GLY A 207 -0.87 -25.02 20.24
C GLY A 207 -0.85 -26.44 20.82
N ARG A 208 -0.73 -27.47 19.97
CA ARG A 208 -0.62 -28.88 20.41
C ARG A 208 0.72 -29.22 21.04
N GLY A 209 1.81 -28.55 20.63
CA GLY A 209 3.14 -28.73 21.22
C GLY A 209 3.22 -28.20 22.65
N SER A 210 2.74 -26.97 22.87
CA SER A 210 2.72 -26.34 24.20
C SER A 210 1.88 -27.12 25.22
N ALA A 211 0.77 -27.72 24.79
CA ALA A 211 -0.10 -28.55 25.64
C ALA A 211 0.47 -29.94 25.99
N ARG A 212 1.56 -30.38 25.36
CA ARG A 212 2.22 -31.68 25.65
C ARG A 212 3.40 -31.55 26.62
N ASP A 213 3.97 -30.36 26.75
CA ASP A 213 5.10 -30.05 27.64
C ASP A 213 4.65 -29.42 28.98
N SER A 214 3.34 -29.32 29.21
CA SER A 214 2.69 -28.86 30.46
C SER A 214 2.11 -30.03 31.24
#